data_AF-A0AAD0L4F5-F1
#
_entry.id   AF-A0AAD0L4F5-F1
#
_cell.length_a   1.000
_cell.length_b   1.000
_cell.length_c   1.000
_cell.angle_alpha   90.00
_cell.angle_beta   90.00
_cell.angle_gamma   90.00
#
_symmetry.space_group_name_H-M   'P 1'
#
loop_
_entity.id
_entity.type
_entity.pdbx_description
1 polymer ?
#
loop_
_entity_poly.entity_id
_entity_poly.type
_entity_poly.pdbx_seq_one_letter_code
_entity_poly.pdbx_strand_id
1 'polypeptide(L)'
;MSYRWLLTYLFGASPIAEANYFKKGDKLTHPVRSLRQSKKYGFGSNFTPDYTDVESYFARIKRAVAKKEIYTAAQFHGPVRFKGDNVENLATDGIKYLKPRMLDLDPTSYVGIRTGTLRFIRLLASYFIMSPTLNKSEVSEALAVADKRNEIVALEDPTKKSRLSEAAIALIEHLKVYVDLIQAGPEYQELIEDMQYRVKIPMLQVLV
;
A
#
# COMPACT_ATOMS: atom_id res chain seq x y z
N MET A 1 1.45 5.11 5.04
CA MET A 1 2.17 3.81 5.05
C MET A 1 1.48 2.78 5.93
N SER A 2 1.09 3.14 7.16
CA SER A 2 0.50 2.26 8.17
C SER A 2 -0.72 1.45 7.73
N TYR A 3 -1.46 1.95 6.75
CA TYR A 3 -2.70 1.35 6.25
C TYR A 3 -2.56 0.74 4.84
N ARG A 4 -1.33 0.54 4.35
CA ARG A 4 -1.11 -0.03 3.01
C ARG A 4 -1.75 -1.40 2.80
N TRP A 5 -1.79 -2.19 3.86
CA TRP A 5 -2.39 -3.52 3.86
C TRP A 5 -3.88 -3.49 3.50
N LEU A 6 -4.61 -2.39 3.73
CA LEU A 6 -6.01 -2.26 3.32
C LEU A 6 -6.16 -2.21 1.81
N LEU A 7 -5.25 -1.52 1.12
CA LEU A 7 -5.23 -1.48 -0.35
C LEU A 7 -4.88 -2.86 -0.93
N THR A 8 -3.92 -3.56 -0.33
CA THR A 8 -3.59 -4.95 -0.68
C THR A 8 -4.78 -5.89 -0.41
N TYR A 9 -5.55 -5.65 0.66
CA TYR A 9 -6.73 -6.45 0.96
C TYR A 9 -7.82 -6.24 -0.09
N LEU A 10 -8.15 -4.99 -0.40
CA LEU A 10 -9.27 -4.68 -1.30
C LEU A 10 -8.95 -4.92 -2.78
N PHE A 11 -7.70 -4.71 -3.19
CA PHE A 11 -7.29 -4.62 -4.59
C PHE A 11 -6.09 -5.51 -4.95
N GLY A 12 -5.78 -6.51 -4.13
CA GLY A 12 -4.80 -7.53 -4.49
C GLY A 12 -5.29 -8.34 -5.69
N ALA A 13 -4.44 -8.50 -6.71
CA ALA A 13 -4.81 -9.14 -7.97
C ALA A 13 -3.64 -9.91 -8.60
N SER A 14 -2.76 -10.47 -7.77
CA SER A 14 -1.62 -11.29 -8.22
C SER A 14 -1.56 -12.62 -7.46
N PRO A 15 -2.54 -13.52 -7.68
CA PRO A 15 -2.73 -14.67 -6.78
C PRO A 15 -1.79 -15.84 -7.04
N ILE A 16 -1.29 -15.97 -8.26
CA ILE A 16 -0.41 -17.04 -8.73
C ILE A 16 0.76 -16.44 -9.49
N ALA A 17 1.79 -17.25 -9.71
CA ALA A 17 2.89 -16.90 -10.58
C ALA A 17 3.22 -18.04 -11.53
N GLU A 18 3.78 -17.66 -12.68
CA GLU A 18 4.20 -18.58 -13.73
C GLU A 18 5.38 -19.47 -13.30
N ALA A 19 5.62 -20.50 -14.10
CA ALA A 19 6.83 -21.31 -13.99
C ALA A 19 8.09 -20.43 -13.98
N ASN A 20 9.06 -20.78 -13.12
CA ASN A 20 10.32 -20.07 -12.91
C ASN A 20 10.25 -18.71 -12.20
N TYR A 21 9.09 -18.29 -11.68
CA TYR A 21 9.02 -17.09 -10.84
C TYR A 21 9.76 -17.26 -9.51
N PHE A 22 9.58 -18.41 -8.86
CA PHE A 22 10.15 -18.67 -7.53
C PHE A 22 11.61 -19.12 -7.60
N LYS A 23 12.37 -18.78 -6.55
CA LYS A 23 13.70 -19.35 -6.33
C LYS A 23 13.59 -20.86 -6.13
N LYS A 24 14.66 -21.59 -6.45
CA LYS A 24 14.70 -23.05 -6.27
C LYS A 24 14.32 -23.45 -4.84
N GLY A 25 13.25 -24.22 -4.69
CA GLY A 25 12.71 -24.67 -3.40
C GLY A 25 11.55 -23.84 -2.86
N ASP A 26 11.33 -22.63 -3.36
CA ASP A 26 10.14 -21.84 -3.04
C ASP A 26 8.98 -22.25 -3.96
N LYS A 27 7.79 -22.34 -3.38
CA LYS A 27 6.53 -22.49 -4.11
C LYS A 27 5.37 -21.94 -3.28
N LEU A 28 4.31 -21.53 -3.95
CA LEU A 28 3.02 -21.37 -3.29
C LEU A 28 2.38 -22.75 -3.04
N THR A 29 1.76 -22.91 -1.88
CA THR A 29 0.93 -24.08 -1.55
C THR A 29 -0.55 -23.86 -1.90
N HIS A 30 -0.96 -22.60 -2.07
CA HIS A 30 -2.29 -22.16 -2.49
C HIS A 30 -2.17 -20.78 -3.17
N PRO A 31 -3.16 -20.36 -3.98
CA PRO A 31 -3.25 -18.98 -4.45
C PRO A 31 -3.30 -18.02 -3.27
N VAL A 32 -2.64 -16.87 -3.41
CA VAL A 32 -2.61 -15.82 -2.39
C VAL A 32 -3.34 -14.57 -2.86
N ARG A 33 -3.47 -13.53 -2.04
CA ARG A 33 -4.17 -12.30 -2.43
C ARG A 33 -3.33 -11.41 -3.33
N SER A 34 -2.04 -11.25 -3.02
CA SER A 34 -1.12 -10.44 -3.81
C SER A 34 0.32 -10.87 -3.61
N LEU A 35 0.83 -11.72 -4.50
CA LEU A 35 2.25 -12.05 -4.57
C LEU A 35 3.11 -10.80 -4.72
N ARG A 36 2.68 -9.88 -5.58
CA ARG A 36 3.43 -8.66 -5.90
C ARG A 36 3.65 -7.78 -4.66
N GLN A 37 2.68 -7.70 -3.76
CA GLN A 37 2.80 -6.94 -2.51
C GLN A 37 3.49 -7.70 -1.38
N SER A 38 3.73 -9.01 -1.51
CA SER A 38 4.44 -9.77 -0.49
C SER A 38 5.91 -9.36 -0.43
N LYS A 39 6.45 -9.30 0.79
CA LYS A 39 7.88 -9.13 1.07
C LYS A 39 8.65 -10.39 0.69
N LYS A 40 8.10 -11.58 0.95
CA LYS A 40 8.79 -12.85 0.68
C LYS A 40 9.00 -13.10 -0.81
N TYR A 41 7.98 -12.86 -1.64
CA TYR A 41 7.99 -13.25 -3.06
C TYR A 41 7.84 -12.09 -4.03
N GLY A 42 7.45 -10.89 -3.58
CA GLY A 42 7.12 -9.76 -4.45
C GLY A 42 8.31 -8.86 -4.81
N PHE A 43 8.00 -7.67 -5.34
CA PHE A 43 8.97 -6.70 -5.86
C PHE A 43 9.53 -5.74 -4.78
N GLY A 44 9.75 -6.24 -3.57
CA GLY A 44 10.29 -5.45 -2.46
C GLY A 44 11.82 -5.33 -2.50
N SER A 45 12.35 -4.14 -2.19
CA SER A 45 13.78 -4.01 -1.86
C SER A 45 14.03 -4.39 -0.39
N ASN A 46 15.17 -5.00 -0.08
CA ASN A 46 15.63 -5.21 1.30
C ASN A 46 16.01 -3.90 2.03
N PHE A 47 15.88 -2.77 1.34
CA PHE A 47 16.11 -1.43 1.88
C PHE A 47 14.79 -0.76 2.25
N THR A 48 14.74 -0.22 3.47
CA THR A 48 13.66 0.62 3.98
C THR A 48 14.22 2.01 4.28
N PRO A 49 13.63 3.10 3.75
CA PRO A 49 14.05 4.45 4.08
C PRO A 49 13.49 4.84 5.45
N ASP A 50 13.95 5.97 5.96
CA ASP A 50 13.43 6.54 7.19
C ASP A 50 12.26 7.49 6.85
N TYR A 51 11.04 7.21 7.32
CA TYR A 51 9.89 8.08 7.07
C TYR A 51 9.59 9.05 8.23
N THR A 52 10.51 9.20 9.19
CA THR A 52 10.31 10.04 10.38
C THR A 52 10.15 11.52 10.01
N ASP A 53 10.95 11.98 9.06
CA ASP A 53 10.85 13.30 8.44
C ASP A 53 11.56 13.31 7.08
N VAL A 54 11.39 14.42 6.37
CA VAL A 54 11.92 14.62 5.00
C VAL A 54 13.45 14.50 4.97
N GLU A 55 14.14 15.10 5.93
CA GLU A 55 15.60 15.08 6.01
C GLU A 55 16.13 13.66 6.24
N SER A 56 15.56 12.95 7.21
CA SER A 56 15.92 11.58 7.55
C SER A 56 15.70 10.62 6.37
N TYR A 57 14.60 10.80 5.63
CA TYR A 57 14.30 10.03 4.42
C TYR A 57 15.41 10.15 3.37
N PHE A 58 15.78 11.39 3.01
CA PHE A 58 16.81 11.61 1.99
C PHE A 58 18.20 11.24 2.48
N ALA A 59 18.52 11.51 3.74
CA ALA A 59 19.80 11.12 4.33
C ALA A 59 19.99 9.60 4.34
N ARG A 60 18.94 8.82 4.67
CA ARG A 60 19.00 7.34 4.64
C ARG A 60 19.22 6.81 3.23
N ILE A 61 18.58 7.39 2.22
CA ILE A 61 18.75 7.02 0.81
C ILE A 61 20.16 7.36 0.33
N LYS A 62 20.66 8.58 0.60
CA LYS A 62 22.03 9.01 0.24
C LYS A 62 23.08 8.07 0.86
N ARG A 63 22.93 7.73 2.15
CA ARG A 63 23.79 6.74 2.82
C ARG A 63 23.73 5.36 2.17
N ALA A 64 22.54 4.90 1.77
CA ALA A 64 22.36 3.61 1.11
C ALA A 64 23.07 3.53 -0.24
N VAL A 65 23.02 4.61 -1.03
CA VAL A 65 23.75 4.72 -2.31
C VAL A 65 25.26 4.72 -2.06
N ALA A 66 25.75 5.53 -1.12
CA ALA A 66 27.17 5.59 -0.78
C ALA A 66 27.72 4.23 -0.30
N LYS A 67 26.92 3.48 0.46
CA LYS A 67 27.26 2.13 0.94
C LYS A 67 27.02 1.02 -0.08
N LYS A 68 26.54 1.35 -1.30
CA LYS A 68 26.14 0.39 -2.34
C LYS A 68 25.09 -0.62 -1.87
N GLU A 69 24.26 -0.26 -0.89
CA GLU A 69 23.07 -1.04 -0.50
C GLU A 69 21.98 -0.97 -1.58
N ILE A 70 21.94 0.15 -2.31
CA ILE A 70 21.19 0.38 -3.54
C ILE A 70 22.11 1.11 -4.53
N TYR A 71 21.98 0.90 -5.84
CA TYR A 71 22.88 1.57 -6.79
C TYR A 71 22.51 3.05 -7.01
N THR A 72 21.22 3.39 -7.00
CA THR A 72 20.73 4.77 -7.15
C THR A 72 19.47 5.03 -6.33
N ALA A 73 19.17 6.30 -6.03
CA ALA A 73 17.89 6.68 -5.43
C ALA A 73 16.68 6.28 -6.29
N ALA A 74 16.86 6.13 -7.60
CA ALA A 74 15.83 5.68 -8.52
C ALA A 74 15.44 4.21 -8.28
N GLN A 75 16.39 3.36 -7.91
CA GLN A 75 16.19 1.92 -7.64
C GLN A 75 15.49 1.62 -6.32
N PHE A 76 15.25 2.61 -5.46
CA PHE A 76 14.45 2.36 -4.27
C PHE A 76 13.00 1.93 -4.65
N HIS A 77 12.61 0.73 -4.19
CA HIS A 77 11.28 0.14 -4.39
C HIS A 77 10.44 0.17 -3.11
N GLY A 78 10.10 1.38 -2.65
CA GLY A 78 9.13 1.59 -1.57
C GLY A 78 7.69 1.66 -2.06
N PRO A 79 6.71 1.37 -1.18
CA PRO A 79 5.29 1.45 -1.52
C PRO A 79 4.80 2.90 -1.69
N VAL A 80 5.46 3.89 -1.08
CA VAL A 80 5.24 5.32 -1.36
C VAL A 80 6.59 6.03 -1.48
N ARG A 81 6.73 6.88 -2.50
CA ARG A 81 7.95 7.65 -2.76
C ARG A 81 7.64 9.14 -2.92
N PHE A 82 8.55 9.97 -2.45
CA PHE A 82 8.57 11.40 -2.77
C PHE A 82 9.08 11.62 -4.20
N LYS A 83 8.47 12.59 -4.89
CA LYS A 83 8.84 13.01 -6.24
C LYS A 83 8.84 14.53 -6.38
N GLY A 84 9.71 15.00 -7.26
CA GLY A 84 9.91 16.38 -7.65
C GLY A 84 10.95 16.41 -8.78
N ASP A 85 11.41 17.61 -9.13
CA ASP A 85 12.21 17.83 -10.34
C ASP A 85 13.60 17.18 -10.22
N ASN A 86 14.25 17.30 -9.06
CA ASN A 86 15.51 16.64 -8.77
C ASN A 86 15.38 15.68 -7.58
N VAL A 87 15.31 14.38 -7.88
CA VAL A 87 15.13 13.30 -6.87
C VAL A 87 16.26 13.27 -5.84
N GLU A 88 17.45 13.75 -6.17
CA GLU A 88 18.64 13.72 -5.30
C GLU A 88 18.66 14.88 -4.30
N ASN A 89 17.95 15.97 -4.61
CA ASN A 89 17.91 17.23 -3.84
C ASN A 89 16.50 17.63 -3.40
N LEU A 90 15.54 16.69 -3.37
CA LEU A 90 14.16 16.98 -2.94
C LEU A 90 14.02 17.58 -1.53
N ALA A 91 15.02 17.41 -0.66
CA ALA A 91 15.04 18.07 0.65
C ALA A 91 15.14 19.59 0.53
N THR A 92 15.87 20.10 -0.47
CA THR A 92 16.04 21.54 -0.74
C THR A 92 15.06 22.04 -1.80
N ASP A 93 14.81 21.24 -2.83
CA ASP A 93 14.05 21.65 -4.02
C ASP A 93 12.53 21.49 -3.83
N GLY A 94 12.14 20.83 -2.74
CA GLY A 94 10.76 20.58 -2.37
C GLY A 94 10.16 19.34 -3.03
N ILE A 95 9.20 18.74 -2.33
CA ILE A 95 8.43 17.59 -2.80
C ILE A 95 7.21 18.11 -3.57
N LYS A 96 7.06 17.70 -4.84
CA LYS A 96 5.92 18.09 -5.70
C LYS A 96 4.72 17.16 -5.51
N TYR A 97 4.95 15.85 -5.39
CA TYR A 97 3.88 14.88 -5.21
C TYR A 97 4.37 13.56 -4.59
N LEU A 98 3.40 12.76 -4.12
CA LEU A 98 3.60 11.39 -3.63
C LEU A 98 3.32 10.39 -4.75
N LYS A 99 4.16 9.38 -4.90
CA LYS A 99 3.96 8.27 -5.83
C LYS A 99 3.65 6.98 -5.07
N PRO A 100 2.37 6.60 -4.89
CA PRO A 100 2.01 5.28 -4.39
C PRO A 100 2.32 4.21 -5.44
N ARG A 101 2.77 3.04 -4.99
CA ARG A 101 3.17 1.91 -5.85
C ARG A 101 2.54 0.57 -5.46
N MET A 102 1.65 0.60 -4.47
CA MET A 102 1.07 -0.58 -3.79
C MET A 102 -0.16 -1.18 -4.48
N LEU A 103 -0.43 -0.83 -5.74
CA LEU A 103 -1.58 -1.34 -6.50
C LEU A 103 -1.12 -2.38 -7.51
N ASP A 104 -1.77 -3.53 -7.50
CA ASP A 104 -1.70 -4.48 -8.60
C ASP A 104 -2.57 -3.97 -9.76
N LEU A 105 -2.32 -4.47 -10.97
CA LEU A 105 -3.20 -4.17 -12.09
C LEU A 105 -4.53 -4.88 -11.86
N ASP A 106 -5.64 -4.19 -12.05
CA ASP A 106 -6.98 -4.76 -12.00
C ASP A 106 -7.26 -5.49 -13.33
N PRO A 107 -7.22 -6.84 -13.39
CA PRO A 107 -7.50 -7.64 -14.58
C PRO A 107 -8.93 -7.46 -15.12
N THR A 108 -9.84 -6.92 -14.32
CA THR A 108 -11.24 -6.70 -14.74
C THR A 108 -11.45 -5.32 -15.39
N SER A 109 -10.40 -4.49 -15.46
CA SER A 109 -10.40 -3.19 -16.12
C SER A 109 -9.47 -3.18 -17.32
N TYR A 110 -9.94 -2.66 -18.46
CA TYR A 110 -9.14 -2.51 -19.67
C TYR A 110 -7.87 -1.68 -19.46
N VAL A 111 -7.93 -0.68 -18.58
CA VAL A 111 -6.78 0.20 -18.27
C VAL A 111 -6.01 -0.23 -17.02
N GLY A 112 -6.35 -1.38 -16.42
CA GLY A 112 -5.68 -1.92 -15.24
C GLY A 112 -6.02 -1.23 -13.92
N ILE A 113 -7.01 -0.32 -13.89
CA ILE A 113 -7.52 0.32 -12.67
C ILE A 113 -8.96 0.82 -12.89
N ARG A 114 -9.77 0.90 -11.83
CA ARG A 114 -11.13 1.45 -11.87
C ARG A 114 -11.21 2.83 -11.21
N THR A 115 -12.20 3.61 -11.63
CA THR A 115 -12.50 4.93 -11.03
C THR A 115 -12.77 4.83 -9.53
N GLY A 116 -13.47 3.78 -9.07
CA GLY A 116 -13.73 3.53 -7.65
C GLY A 116 -12.44 3.40 -6.83
N THR A 117 -11.47 2.62 -7.33
CA THR A 117 -10.14 2.48 -6.69
C THR A 117 -9.44 3.84 -6.56
N LEU A 118 -9.44 4.65 -7.62
CA LEU A 118 -8.85 5.98 -7.61
C LEU A 118 -9.54 6.93 -6.62
N ARG A 119 -10.88 6.93 -6.59
CA ARG A 119 -11.66 7.71 -5.61
C ARG A 119 -11.35 7.27 -4.18
N PHE A 120 -11.21 5.97 -3.93
CA PHE A 120 -10.90 5.47 -2.59
C PHE A 120 -9.50 5.87 -2.13
N ILE A 121 -8.50 5.82 -3.01
CA ILE A 121 -7.15 6.32 -2.70
C ILE A 121 -7.15 7.83 -2.43
N ARG A 122 -7.92 8.61 -3.19
CA ARG A 122 -8.09 10.05 -2.94
C ARG A 122 -8.73 10.31 -1.58
N LEU A 123 -9.78 9.57 -1.23
CA LEU A 123 -10.43 9.65 0.06
C LEU A 123 -9.46 9.31 1.20
N LEU A 124 -8.70 8.22 1.09
CA LEU A 124 -7.67 7.86 2.07
C LEU A 124 -6.60 8.94 2.21
N ALA A 125 -6.13 9.52 1.10
CA ALA A 125 -5.16 10.60 1.14
C ALA A 125 -5.71 11.83 1.87
N SER A 126 -6.95 12.22 1.55
CA SER A 126 -7.66 13.32 2.23
C SER A 126 -7.80 13.07 3.72
N TYR A 127 -8.25 11.87 4.10
CA TYR A 127 -8.40 11.45 5.49
C TYR A 127 -7.08 11.54 6.25
N PHE A 128 -5.98 11.03 5.69
CA PHE A 128 -4.68 11.07 6.36
C PHE A 128 -4.07 12.47 6.44
N ILE A 129 -4.36 13.37 5.50
CA ILE A 129 -3.96 14.78 5.59
C ILE A 129 -4.68 15.48 6.75
N MET A 130 -5.93 15.13 7.00
CA MET A 130 -6.74 15.69 8.08
C MET A 130 -6.57 14.95 9.42
N SER A 131 -5.81 13.85 9.44
CA SER A 131 -5.57 13.06 10.65
C SER A 131 -4.33 13.54 11.40
N PRO A 132 -4.28 13.41 12.73
CA PRO A 132 -3.07 13.68 13.49
C PRO A 132 -1.87 12.86 12.97
N THR A 133 -0.70 13.49 12.91
CA THR A 133 0.54 12.79 12.57
C THR A 133 1.01 11.92 13.73
N LEU A 134 1.76 10.86 13.42
CA LEU A 134 2.43 10.06 14.44
C LEU A 134 3.55 10.88 15.10
N ASN A 135 3.85 10.58 16.35
CA ASN A 135 5.07 11.08 16.97
C ASN A 135 6.27 10.46 16.27
N LYS A 136 7.38 11.21 16.16
CA LYS A 136 8.60 10.73 15.48
C LYS A 136 9.09 9.39 16.03
N SER A 137 9.00 9.19 17.35
CA SER A 137 9.39 7.95 18.03
C SER A 137 8.55 6.73 17.62
N GLU A 138 7.32 6.93 17.18
CA GLU A 138 6.37 5.85 16.84
C GLU A 138 6.48 5.41 15.38
N VAL A 139 7.10 6.23 14.51
CA VAL A 139 7.12 6.00 13.06
C VAL A 139 7.73 4.64 12.71
N SER A 140 8.88 4.30 13.30
CA SER A 140 9.59 3.04 13.01
C SER A 140 8.76 1.81 13.39
N GLU A 141 8.14 1.83 14.58
CA GLU A 141 7.29 0.75 15.04
C GLU A 141 6.03 0.62 14.17
N ALA A 142 5.38 1.75 13.86
CA ALA A 142 4.19 1.78 13.02
C ALA A 142 4.47 1.20 11.62
N LEU A 143 5.64 1.48 11.04
CA LEU A 143 6.07 0.89 9.77
C LEU A 143 6.30 -0.62 9.88
N ALA A 144 6.97 -1.08 10.94
CA ALA A 144 7.19 -2.51 11.15
C ALA A 144 5.87 -3.29 11.32
N VAL A 145 4.90 -2.70 12.05
CA VAL A 145 3.55 -3.25 12.17
C VAL A 145 2.84 -3.27 10.82
N ALA A 146 2.94 -2.20 10.04
CA ALA A 146 2.33 -2.11 8.71
C ALA A 146 2.88 -3.15 7.75
N ASP A 147 4.19 -3.40 7.78
CA ASP A 147 4.85 -4.40 6.96
C ASP A 147 4.40 -5.81 7.33
N LYS A 148 4.30 -6.12 8.62
CA LYS A 148 3.77 -7.41 9.10
C LYS A 148 2.32 -7.60 8.68
N ARG A 149 1.46 -6.58 8.86
CA ARG A 149 0.06 -6.64 8.44
C ARG A 149 -0.08 -6.84 6.94
N ASN A 150 0.73 -6.13 6.15
CA ASN A 150 0.70 -6.26 4.70
C ASN A 150 1.15 -7.66 4.25
N GLU A 151 2.18 -8.23 4.88
CA GLU A 151 2.64 -9.59 4.55
C GLU A 151 1.56 -10.64 4.83
N ILE A 152 0.89 -10.53 5.97
CA ILE A 152 -0.24 -11.40 6.32
C ILE A 152 -1.31 -11.30 5.24
N VAL A 153 -1.79 -10.10 4.94
CA VAL A 153 -2.87 -9.89 3.96
C VAL A 153 -2.46 -10.34 2.55
N ALA A 154 -1.22 -10.06 2.14
CA ALA A 154 -0.71 -10.38 0.82
C ALA A 154 -0.65 -11.89 0.56
N LEU A 155 -0.30 -12.68 1.58
CA LEU A 155 -0.12 -14.13 1.49
C LEU A 155 -1.35 -14.94 1.91
N GLU A 156 -2.43 -14.28 2.35
CA GLU A 156 -3.69 -14.95 2.66
C GLU A 156 -4.37 -15.50 1.40
N ASP A 157 -5.12 -16.58 1.58
CA ASP A 157 -6.04 -17.11 0.57
C ASP A 157 -7.07 -16.02 0.18
N PRO A 158 -7.17 -15.67 -1.12
CA PRO A 158 -8.01 -14.57 -1.57
C PRO A 158 -9.50 -14.83 -1.30
N THR A 159 -9.91 -16.11 -1.29
CA THR A 159 -11.32 -16.53 -1.09
C THR A 159 -11.76 -16.49 0.37
N LYS A 160 -10.81 -16.36 1.31
CA LYS A 160 -11.07 -16.36 2.75
C LYS A 160 -11.05 -14.95 3.33
N LYS A 161 -11.79 -14.81 4.42
CA LYS A 161 -11.84 -13.57 5.21
C LYS A 161 -10.46 -13.32 5.80
N SER A 162 -9.95 -12.10 5.61
CA SER A 162 -8.64 -11.72 6.14
C SER A 162 -8.65 -11.71 7.67
N ARG A 163 -7.52 -12.08 8.29
CA ARG A 163 -7.28 -11.86 9.72
C ARG A 163 -7.36 -10.39 10.12
N LEU A 164 -7.24 -9.49 9.16
CA LEU A 164 -7.28 -8.04 9.35
C LEU A 164 -8.66 -7.45 8.98
N SER A 165 -9.68 -8.29 8.75
CA SER A 165 -11.01 -7.82 8.36
C SER A 165 -11.66 -6.90 9.39
N GLU A 166 -11.48 -7.15 10.69
CA GLU A 166 -12.06 -6.30 11.75
C GLU A 166 -11.38 -4.94 11.77
N ALA A 167 -10.05 -4.91 11.65
CA ALA A 167 -9.30 -3.67 11.50
C ALA A 167 -9.68 -2.91 10.22
N ALA A 168 -9.98 -3.63 9.13
CA ALA A 168 -10.43 -3.03 7.87
C ALA A 168 -11.82 -2.39 8.05
N ILE A 169 -12.76 -3.11 8.66
CA ILE A 169 -14.10 -2.58 8.96
C ILE A 169 -14.01 -1.36 9.85
N ALA A 170 -13.21 -1.41 10.93
CA ALA A 170 -13.03 -0.27 11.82
C ALA A 170 -12.52 0.98 11.09
N LEU A 171 -11.50 0.84 10.23
CA LEU A 171 -11.02 1.97 9.43
C LEU A 171 -12.09 2.46 8.43
N ILE A 172 -12.83 1.56 7.80
CA ILE A 172 -13.92 1.93 6.88
C ILE A 172 -15.03 2.70 7.60
N GLU A 173 -15.38 2.33 8.83
CA GLU A 173 -16.34 3.10 9.65
C GLU A 173 -15.82 4.51 9.97
N HIS A 174 -14.53 4.65 10.29
CA HIS A 174 -13.92 5.98 10.44
C HIS A 174 -13.98 6.80 9.14
N LEU A 175 -13.76 6.16 7.99
CA LEU A 175 -13.89 6.82 6.68
C LEU A 175 -15.33 7.22 6.38
N LYS A 176 -16.33 6.44 6.81
CA LYS A 176 -17.75 6.78 6.69
C LYS A 176 -18.07 8.07 7.46
N VAL A 177 -17.67 8.14 8.73
CA VAL A 177 -17.81 9.36 9.54
C VAL A 177 -17.08 10.55 8.90
N TYR A 178 -15.89 10.33 8.33
CA TYR A 178 -15.15 11.37 7.65
C TYR A 178 -15.83 11.87 6.37
N VAL A 179 -16.39 10.98 5.55
CA VAL A 179 -17.17 11.31 4.35
C VAL A 179 -18.36 12.20 4.71
N ASP A 180 -19.08 11.85 5.79
CA ASP A 180 -20.21 12.64 6.27
C ASP A 180 -19.77 14.01 6.82
N LEU A 181 -18.65 14.05 7.56
CA LEU A 181 -18.08 15.29 8.11
C LEU A 181 -17.71 16.30 7.02
N ILE A 182 -17.10 15.84 5.92
CA ILE A 182 -16.72 16.72 4.81
C ILE A 182 -17.87 16.94 3.82
N GLN A 183 -19.05 16.36 4.08
CA GLN A 183 -20.22 16.38 3.19
C GLN A 183 -19.85 15.95 1.75
N ALA A 184 -19.04 14.90 1.63
CA ALA A 184 -18.69 14.38 0.32
C ALA A 184 -19.94 13.84 -0.39
N GLY A 185 -19.96 13.95 -1.71
CA GLY A 185 -21.11 13.56 -2.52
C GLY A 185 -21.52 12.08 -2.34
N PRO A 186 -22.76 11.73 -2.72
CA PRO A 186 -23.30 10.38 -2.54
C PRO A 186 -22.41 9.28 -3.14
N GLU A 187 -21.64 9.59 -4.18
CA GLU A 187 -20.70 8.65 -4.79
C GLU A 187 -19.59 8.17 -3.85
N TYR A 188 -19.25 8.92 -2.79
CA TYR A 188 -18.28 8.49 -1.77
C TYR A 188 -18.92 7.65 -0.67
N GLN A 189 -20.21 7.86 -0.38
CA GLN A 189 -20.98 7.01 0.52
C GLN A 189 -21.14 5.61 -0.10
N GLU A 190 -21.61 5.55 -1.36
CA GLU A 190 -21.71 4.30 -2.12
C GLU A 190 -20.35 3.58 -2.23
N LEU A 191 -19.28 4.33 -2.50
CA LEU A 191 -17.93 3.78 -2.56
C LEU A 191 -17.51 3.12 -1.24
N ILE A 192 -17.76 3.78 -0.11
CA ILE A 192 -17.40 3.26 1.22
C ILE A 192 -18.22 2.01 1.56
N GLU A 193 -19.50 1.99 1.20
CA GLU A 193 -20.36 0.82 1.35
C GLU A 193 -19.87 -0.36 0.50
N ASP A 194 -19.48 -0.13 -0.76
CA ASP A 194 -18.87 -1.16 -1.61
C ASP A 194 -17.57 -1.69 -1.01
N MET A 195 -16.68 -0.82 -0.51
CA MET A 195 -15.44 -1.26 0.15
C MET A 195 -15.74 -2.09 1.40
N GLN A 196 -16.72 -1.69 2.20
CA GLN A 196 -17.14 -2.46 3.37
C GLN A 196 -17.66 -3.84 2.99
N TYR A 197 -18.48 -3.90 1.95
CA TYR A 197 -19.07 -5.13 1.44
C TYR A 197 -17.99 -6.11 0.94
N ARG A 198 -16.98 -5.62 0.21
CA ARG A 198 -15.81 -6.41 -0.23
C ARG A 198 -14.97 -6.96 0.92
N VAL A 199 -14.93 -6.28 2.06
CA VAL A 199 -14.27 -6.78 3.28
C VAL A 199 -15.07 -7.91 3.92
N LYS A 200 -16.41 -7.80 3.92
CA LYS A 200 -17.33 -8.79 4.50
C LYS A 200 -17.45 -10.05 3.64
N ILE A 201 -17.37 -9.91 2.31
CA ILE A 201 -17.49 -11.00 1.34
C ILE A 201 -16.23 -11.05 0.46
N PRO A 202 -15.20 -11.82 0.87
CA PRO A 202 -13.91 -11.86 0.20
C PRO A 202 -13.96 -12.34 -1.25
N MET A 203 -14.95 -13.16 -1.61
CA MET A 203 -15.11 -13.64 -3.00
C MET A 203 -15.43 -12.54 -4.01
N LEU A 204 -15.81 -11.33 -3.55
CA LEU A 204 -16.08 -10.18 -4.42
C LEU A 204 -14.83 -9.30 -4.66
N GLN A 205 -13.70 -9.72 -4.11
CA GLN A 205 -12.42 -9.10 -4.43
C GLN A 205 -11.96 -9.61 -5.81
N VAL A 206 -10.94 -8.97 -6.39
CA VAL A 206 -10.52 -9.25 -7.75
C VAL A 206 -9.99 -10.68 -7.86
N LEU A 207 -10.87 -11.61 -8.25
CA LEU A 207 -10.53 -13.01 -8.48
C LEU A 207 -10.28 -13.21 -9.98
N VAL A 208 -9.12 -13.79 -10.29
CA VAL A 208 -8.76 -14.34 -11.60
C VAL A 208 -8.80 -15.85 -11.51
#